data_AF-A0A927W165-F1
#
_entry.id   AF-A0A927W165-F1
#
_cell.length_a   1.000
_cell.length_b   1.000
_cell.length_c   1.000
_cell.angle_alpha   90.00
_cell.angle_beta   90.00
_cell.angle_gamma   90.00
#
_symmetry.space_group_name_H-M   'P 1'
#
loop_
_entity.id
_entity.type
_entity.pdbx_description
1 polymer ?
#
loop_
_entity_poly.entity_id
_entity_poly.type
_entity_poly.pdbx_seq_one_letter_code
_entity_poly.pdbx_strand_id
1 'polypeptide(L)' 'MWADNALKIDMLEYKPYAELIYEISNNERMNSLTIVFLGTWGNGKSTLLGLIEEKIRKKEDIKDAAIKYLAINGKKCI' A
#
# COMPACT_ATOMS: atom_id res chain seq x y z
N MET A 1 5.54 -7.40 19.33
CA MET A 1 4.99 -6.11 19.80
C MET A 1 6.14 -5.13 19.95
N TRP A 2 6.63 -4.58 18.83
CA TRP A 2 7.29 -3.29 18.86
C TRP A 2 6.26 -2.28 18.40
N ALA A 3 6.30 -1.08 18.98
CA ALA A 3 5.23 -0.09 18.85
C ALA A 3 4.97 0.25 17.38
N ASP A 4 3.85 -0.25 16.86
CA ASP A 4 3.22 0.19 15.61
C ASP A 4 2.86 1.70 15.63
N ASN A 5 3.16 2.42 16.71
CA ASN A 5 2.86 3.85 16.85
C ASN A 5 3.86 4.77 16.12
N ALA A 6 4.97 4.25 15.59
CA ALA A 6 5.90 5.00 14.75
C ALA A 6 5.46 5.09 13.27
N LEU A 7 4.32 4.48 12.91
CA LEU A 7 3.80 4.34 11.54
C LEU A 7 3.47 5.66 10.81
N LYS A 8 3.51 6.83 11.48
CA LYS A 8 3.11 8.11 10.87
C LYS A 8 4.22 8.89 10.18
N ILE A 9 5.49 8.50 10.37
CA ILE A 9 6.62 9.21 9.78
C ILE A 9 7.39 8.25 8.90
N ASP A 10 7.44 8.56 7.61
CA ASP A 10 8.24 7.83 6.64
C ASP A 10 9.73 8.14 6.86
N MET A 11 10.37 7.40 7.76
CA MET A 11 11.79 7.57 8.11
C MET A 11 12.75 6.98 7.06
N LEU A 12 12.26 6.14 6.15
CA LEU A 12 13.06 5.40 5.17
C LEU A 12 12.69 5.75 3.73
N GLU A 13 11.98 6.87 3.53
CA GLU A 13 11.59 7.37 2.21
C GLU A 13 10.85 6.33 1.35
N TYR A 14 9.89 5.61 1.94
CA TYR A 14 8.98 4.70 1.24
C TYR A 14 7.99 5.40 0.31
N LYS A 15 7.75 6.71 0.48
CA LYS A 15 6.85 7.52 -0.35
C LYS A 15 7.06 7.33 -1.86
N PRO A 16 8.24 7.56 -2.47
CA PRO A 16 8.45 7.38 -3.91
C PRO A 16 8.05 5.98 -4.41
N TYR A 17 8.28 4.94 -3.61
CA TYR A 17 7.86 3.58 -3.94
C TYR A 17 6.35 3.43 -3.92
N ALA A 18 5.67 3.99 -2.91
CA ALA A 18 4.22 4.01 -2.83
C ALA A 18 3.60 4.75 -4.04
N GLU A 19 4.24 5.83 -4.49
CA GLU A 19 3.78 6.60 -5.64
C GLU A 19 3.88 5.81 -6.94
N LEU A 20 5.05 5.21 -7.18
CA LEU A 20 5.29 4.37 -8.35
C LEU A 20 4.29 3.22 -8.43
N ILE A 21 4.09 2.51 -7.32
CA ILE A 21 3.16 1.37 -7.26
C ILE A 21 1.73 1.82 -7.55
N TYR A 22 1.34 2.96 -7.00
CA TYR A 22 0.03 3.57 -7.27
C TYR A 22 -0.13 3.90 -8.77
N GLU A 23 0.87 4.51 -9.40
CA GLU A 23 0.83 4.86 -10.83
C GLU A 23 0.74 3.62 -11.73
N ILE A 24 1.53 2.58 -11.44
CA ILE A 24 1.49 1.32 -12.18
C ILE A 24 0.14 0.64 -12.00
N SER A 25 -0.41 0.64 -10.78
CA SER A 25 -1.71 0.03 -10.46
C SER A 25 -2.88 0.76 -11.12
N ASN A 26 -2.75 2.06 -11.41
CA ASN A 26 -3.80 2.87 -12.03
C ASN A 26 -3.62 2.98 -13.56
N ASN A 27 -2.67 2.25 -14.13
CA ASN A 27 -2.44 2.23 -15.57
C ASN A 27 -3.34 1.18 -16.23
N GLU A 28 -4.29 1.63 -17.06
CA GLU A 28 -5.26 0.75 -17.75
C GLU A 28 -4.60 -0.33 -18.62
N ARG A 29 -3.38 -0.08 -19.12
CA ARG A 29 -2.63 -1.05 -19.93
C ARG A 29 -2.05 -2.19 -19.10
N MET A 30 -2.02 -2.04 -17.77
CA MET A 30 -1.45 -2.98 -16.81
C MET A 30 -2.55 -3.74 -16.05
N ASN A 31 -3.76 -3.84 -16.60
CA ASN A 31 -4.87 -4.58 -15.97
C ASN A 31 -4.51 -6.06 -15.75
N SER A 32 -4.98 -6.62 -14.63
CA SER A 32 -4.61 -7.95 -14.08
C SER A 32 -3.18 -8.03 -13.50
N LEU A 33 -2.68 -6.93 -12.95
CA LEU A 33 -1.38 -6.88 -12.27
C LEU A 33 -1.39 -7.57 -10.90
N THR A 34 -0.36 -8.37 -10.63
CA THR A 34 -0.06 -8.89 -9.28
C THR A 34 1.26 -8.30 -8.80
N ILE A 35 1.24 -7.62 -7.66
CA ILE A 35 2.44 -7.06 -7.00
C ILE A 35 2.65 -7.83 -5.70
N VAL A 36 3.86 -8.37 -5.49
CA VAL A 36 4.21 -9.13 -4.28
C VAL A 36 5.32 -8.39 -3.53
N PHE A 37 5.09 -8.11 -2.25
CA PHE A 37 6.09 -7.52 -1.35
C PHE A 37 6.83 -8.60 -0.57
N LEU A 38 8.10 -8.81 -0.88
CA LEU A 38 8.97 -9.79 -0.21
C LEU A 38 9.96 -9.09 0.72
N GLY A 39 10.27 -9.69 1.87
CA GLY A 39 11.31 -9.20 2.78
C GLY A 39 11.16 -9.73 4.21
N THR A 40 12.17 -9.54 5.06
CA THR A 40 12.15 -9.97 6.47
C THR A 40 11.17 -9.18 7.33
N TRP A 41 10.81 -9.72 8.48
CA TRP A 41 9.94 -9.05 9.43
C TRP A 41 10.57 -7.73 9.91
N GLY A 42 9.79 -6.65 9.96
CA GLY A 42 10.28 -5.31 10.34
C GLY A 42 10.74 -4.41 9.19
N ASN A 43 10.87 -4.90 7.95
CA ASN A 43 11.37 -4.09 6.82
C ASN A 43 10.32 -3.15 6.18
N GLY A 44 9.34 -2.66 6.93
CA GLY A 44 8.43 -1.63 6.41
C GLY A 44 7.41 -2.04 5.34
N LYS A 45 7.22 -3.34 5.03
CA LYS A 45 6.18 -3.80 4.08
C LYS A 45 4.77 -3.30 4.45
N SER A 46 4.41 -3.38 5.72
CA SER A 46 3.12 -2.88 6.22
C SER A 46 3.03 -1.35 6.15
N THR A 47 4.15 -0.64 6.36
CA THR A 47 4.23 0.82 6.22
C THR A 47 4.00 1.23 4.77
N LEU A 48 4.65 0.56 3.81
CA LEU A 48 4.48 0.81 2.38
C LEU A 48 3.02 0.57 1.93
N LEU A 49 2.41 -0.53 2.38
CA LEU A 49 0.99 -0.80 2.11
C LEU A 49 0.07 0.29 2.68
N GLY A 50 0.34 0.77 3.90
CA GLY A 50 -0.41 1.86 4.51
C GLY A 50 -0.32 3.19 3.74
N LEU A 51 0.87 3.52 3.21
CA LEU A 51 1.07 4.70 2.36
C LEU A 51 0.31 4.59 1.03
N ILE A 52 0.28 3.40 0.42
CA ILE A 52 -0.48 3.13 -0.80
C ILE A 52 -1.99 3.26 -0.51
N GLU A 53 -2.47 2.69 0.59
CA GLU A 53 -3.88 2.78 1.01
C GLU A 53 -4.30 4.24 1.24
N GLU A 54 -3.48 5.04 1.94
CA GLU A 54 -3.73 6.47 2.14
C GLU A 54 -3.82 7.22 0.80
N LYS A 55 -2.95 6.90 -0.15
CA LYS A 55 -2.93 7.53 -1.48
C LYS A 55 -4.17 7.18 -2.31
N ILE A 56 -4.64 5.93 -2.23
CA ILE A 56 -5.88 5.50 -2.89
C ILE A 56 -7.08 6.24 -2.30
N ARG A 57 -7.22 6.24 -0.96
CA ARG A 57 -8.35 6.89 -0.25
C ARG A 57 -8.42 8.39 -0.49
N LYS A 58 -7.29 9.10 -0.54
CA LYS A 58 -7.26 10.55 -0.83
C LYS A 58 -7.76 10.93 -2.22
N LYS A 59 -7.80 9.99 -3.16
CA LYS A 59 -8.27 10.24 -4.54
C LYS A 59 -9.71 9.79 -4.80
N GLU A 60 -10.36 9.10 -3.86
CA GLU A 60 -11.78 8.71 -3.96
C GLU A 60 -12.73 9.92 -3.99
N ASP A 61 -12.27 11.14 -3.68
CA ASP A 61 -13.02 12.38 -3.90
C ASP A 61 -13.19 12.75 -5.39
N ILE A 62 -12.46 12.08 -6.30
CA ILE A 62 -12.56 12.27 -7.76
C ILE A 62 -13.28 11.06 -8.36
N LYS A 63 -14.41 11.31 -9.02
CA LYS A 63 -15.38 10.34 -9.58
C LYS A 63 -14.85 9.49 -10.74
N ASP A 64 -13.65 8.94 -10.65
CA ASP A 64 -13.10 8.05 -11.66
C ASP A 64 -13.29 6.59 -11.24
N ALA A 65 -14.25 5.94 -11.92
CA ALA A 65 -14.44 4.50 -12.05
C ALA A 65 -14.04 3.61 -10.84
N ALA A 66 -14.94 3.51 -9.85
CA ALA A 66 -15.11 2.40 -8.89
C ALA A 66 -13.92 1.43 -8.70
N ILE A 67 -12.79 1.92 -8.18
CA ILE A 67 -11.68 1.06 -7.75
C ILE A 67 -12.13 0.33 -6.47
N LYS A 68 -12.47 -0.96 -6.57
CA LYS A 68 -12.79 -1.80 -5.41
C LYS A 68 -11.50 -2.37 -4.83
N TYR A 69 -11.01 -1.77 -3.75
CA TYR A 69 -9.88 -2.26 -2.98
C TYR A 69 -10.32 -3.33 -1.96
N LEU A 70 -9.57 -4.44 -1.87
CA LEU A 70 -9.72 -5.49 -0.86
C LEU A 70 -8.36 -5.78 -0.24
N ALA A 71 -8.12 -5.33 0.99
CA ALA A 71 -7.00 -5.82 1.79
C ALA A 71 -7.43 -6.99 2.67
N ILE A 72 -6.73 -8.11 2.52
CA ILE A 72 -6.87 -9.27 3.39
C ILE A 72 -5.68 -9.28 4.34
N ASN A 73 -5.91 -8.95 5.62
CA ASN A 73 -4.88 -9.05 6.64
C ASN A 73 -4.93 -10.44 7.29
N GLY A 74 -4.03 -11.33 6.89
CA GLY A 74 -3.90 -12.69 7.45
C GLY A 74 -3.28 -12.71 8.84
N LYS A 75 -3.85 -12.00 9.83
CA LYS A 75 -3.46 -12.16 11.24
C LYS A 75 -4.34 -13.20 11.93
N LYS A 76 -4.16 -14.49 11.60
CA LYS A 76 -4.42 -15.62 12.51
C LYS A 76 -3.94 -16.95 11.94
N CYS A 77 -2.85 -17.48 12.48
CA CYS A 77 -2.52 -18.91 12.48
C CYS A 77 -1.64 -19.18 13.69
N ILE A 78 -2.19 -19.05 14.91
CA ILE A 78 -2.00 -19.91 16.10
C ILE A 78 -3.25 -19.73 16.96
#